data_AF-A0A3N8BVB8-F1
#
_entry.id   AF-A0A3N8BVB8-F1
#
_cell.length_a   1.000
_cell.length_b   1.000
_cell.length_c   1.000
_cell.angle_alpha   90.00
_cell.angle_beta   90.00
_cell.angle_gamma   90.00
#
_symmetry.space_group_name_H-M   'P 1'
#
loop_
_entity.id
_entity.type
_entity.pdbx_description
1 polymer ?
#
loop_
_entity_poly.entity_id
_entity_poly.type
_entity_poly.pdbx_seq_one_letter_code
_entity_poly.pdbx_strand_id
1 'polypeptide(L)'
;MDDQAASAMRVSLLDADDHAIATVNVAEASAQFDDVAPGAYTAHVVRQSDAGTDVDDPLIYPFVIVQDAASQTHYGDSINVTVMQA
;
A
#
# COMPACT_ATOMS: atom_id res chain seq x y z
N MET A 1 -22.89 8.21 -17.93
CA MET A 1 -22.24 8.27 -16.61
C MET A 1 -21.35 7.07 -16.60
N ASP A 2 -20.06 7.29 -16.91
CA ASP A 2 -19.07 6.24 -16.92
C ASP A 2 -18.98 5.69 -15.50
N ASP A 3 -19.57 4.50 -15.34
CA ASP A 3 -19.50 3.63 -14.18
C ASP A 3 -18.07 3.11 -14.10
N GLN A 4 -17.11 4.01 -13.88
CA GLN A 4 -15.78 3.60 -13.47
C GLN A 4 -15.88 3.37 -11.97
N ALA A 5 -16.49 2.23 -11.62
CA ALA A 5 -16.37 1.60 -10.32
C ALA A 5 -14.88 1.27 -10.11
N ALA A 6 -14.10 2.29 -9.77
CA ALA A 6 -12.73 2.12 -9.34
C ALA A 6 -12.83 1.32 -8.04
N SER A 7 -12.45 0.04 -8.10
CA SER A 7 -12.33 -0.81 -6.93
C SER A 7 -11.27 -0.19 -6.02
N ALA A 8 -11.69 0.70 -5.13
CA ALA A 8 -10.79 1.43 -4.27
C ALA A 8 -10.03 0.43 -3.39
N MET A 9 -8.73 0.62 -3.25
CA MET A 9 -7.89 -0.17 -2.38
C MET A 9 -7.37 0.73 -1.25
N ARG A 10 -7.33 0.19 -0.04
CA ARG A 10 -6.65 0.82 1.08
C ARG A 10 -5.30 0.14 1.27
N VAL A 11 -4.24 0.93 1.17
CA VAL A 11 -2.87 0.48 1.45
C VAL A 11 -2.41 1.12 2.74
N SER A 12 -2.13 0.31 3.76
CA SER A 12 -1.52 0.77 5.01
C SER A 12 -0.10 0.26 5.08
N LEU A 13 0.84 1.17 5.35
CA LEU A 13 2.24 0.86 5.57
C LEU A 13 2.49 0.77 7.08
N LEU A 14 2.88 -0.41 7.55
CA LEU A 14 3.18 -0.70 8.93
C LEU A 14 4.69 -0.81 9.11
N ASP A 15 5.21 -0.26 10.21
CA ASP A 15 6.60 -0.44 10.66
C ASP A 15 6.81 -1.85 11.27
N ALA A 16 8.06 -2.17 11.63
CA ALA A 16 8.45 -3.44 12.25
C ALA A 16 7.71 -3.74 13.57
N ASP A 17 7.21 -2.71 14.26
CA ASP A 17 6.35 -2.82 15.45
C ASP A 17 4.85 -2.97 15.12
N ASP A 18 4.49 -3.30 13.87
CA ASP A 18 3.10 -3.36 13.37
C ASP A 18 2.33 -2.03 13.53
N HIS A 19 3.06 -0.92 13.64
CA HIS A 19 2.48 0.42 13.75
C HIS A 19 2.25 1.01 12.38
N ALA A 20 1.01 1.37 12.05
CA ALA A 20 0.69 2.05 10.79
C ALA A 20 1.31 3.45 10.74
N ILE A 21 2.35 3.63 9.93
CA ILE A 21 3.02 4.93 9.73
C ILE A 21 2.37 5.75 8.63
N ALA A 22 1.69 5.10 7.68
CA ALA A 22 0.96 5.76 6.61
C ALA A 22 -0.20 4.90 6.11
N THR A 23 -1.29 5.55 5.67
CA THR A 23 -2.42 4.89 5.02
C THR A 23 -2.86 5.73 3.83
N VAL A 24 -3.01 5.10 2.68
CA VAL A 24 -3.47 5.73 1.46
C VAL A 24 -4.59 4.92 0.83
N ASN A 25 -5.62 5.62 0.36
CA ASN A 25 -6.69 5.04 -0.44
C ASN A 25 -6.40 5.33 -1.90
N VAL A 26 -6.28 4.28 -2.71
CA VAL A 26 -5.93 4.37 -4.12
C VAL A 26 -7.08 3.82 -4.95
N ALA A 27 -7.52 4.60 -5.92
CA ALA A 27 -8.52 4.19 -6.89
C ALA A 27 -7.90 3.39 -8.04
N GLU A 28 -6.58 3.52 -8.20
CA GLU A 28 -5.77 2.79 -9.18
C GLU A 28 -4.88 1.79 -8.43
N ALA A 29 -4.46 0.72 -9.10
CA ALA A 29 -3.59 -0.32 -8.56
C ALA A 29 -2.13 0.18 -8.35
N SER A 30 -1.97 1.38 -7.79
CA SER A 30 -0.68 1.97 -7.44
C SER A 30 -0.77 2.85 -6.19
N ALA A 31 0.12 2.61 -5.23
CA ALA A 31 0.32 3.45 -4.05
C ALA A 31 1.77 3.95 -3.99
N GLN A 32 1.95 5.19 -3.57
CA GLN A 32 3.27 5.79 -3.37
C GLN A 32 3.38 6.30 -1.94
N PHE A 33 4.50 5.96 -1.30
CA PHE A 33 4.89 6.48 0.00
C PHE A 33 6.25 7.16 -0.14
N ASP A 34 6.35 8.42 0.26
CA ASP A 34 7.60 9.17 0.23
C ASP A 34 8.07 9.44 1.67
N ASP A 35 9.34 9.83 1.83
CA ASP A 35 9.95 10.16 3.13
C ASP A 35 10.00 8.97 4.12
N VAL A 36 10.08 7.73 3.63
CA VAL A 36 10.10 6.55 4.50
C VAL A 36 11.53 6.17 4.88
N ALA A 37 11.78 6.14 6.18
CA ALA A 37 13.05 5.71 6.73
C ALA A 37 13.41 4.27 6.30
N PRO A 38 14.70 3.94 6.16
CA PRO A 38 15.14 2.56 5.93
C PRO A 38 14.78 1.67 7.12
N GLY A 39 14.18 0.52 6.84
CA GLY A 39 13.65 -0.37 7.88
C GLY A 39 12.89 -1.57 7.32
N ALA A 40 12.41 -2.43 8.21
CA ALA A 40 11.50 -3.51 7.85
C ALA A 40 10.06 -2.97 7.95
N TYR A 41 9.28 -3.17 6.90
CA TYR A 41 7.91 -2.68 6.79
C TYR A 41 6.98 -3.76 6.27
N THR A 42 5.70 -3.58 6.55
CA THR A 42 4.64 -4.46 6.09
C THR A 42 3.57 -3.63 5.40
N ALA A 43 3.29 -3.90 4.13
CA ALA A 43 2.16 -3.31 3.42
C ALA A 43 0.91 -4.16 3.62
N HIS A 44 -0.15 -3.58 4.16
CA HIS A 44 -1.48 -4.15 4.22
C HIS A 44 -2.33 -3.56 3.11
N VAL A 45 -2.71 -4.40 2.15
CA VAL A 45 -3.54 -4.00 1.00
C VAL A 45 -4.91 -4.64 1.15
N VAL A 46 -5.96 -3.82 1.23
CA VAL A 46 -7.36 -4.26 1.32
C VAL A 46 -8.16 -3.68 0.19
N ARG A 47 -9.00 -4.50 -0.44
CA ARG A 47 -10.02 -4.00 -1.38
C ARG A 47 -11.21 -3.43 -0.62
N GLN A 48 -11.73 -2.32 -1.12
CA GLN A 48 -12.85 -1.62 -0.55
C GLN A 48 -14.05 -1.62 -1.48
N SER A 49 -15.25 -1.60 -0.89
CA SER A 49 -16.50 -1.33 -1.60
C SER A 49 -16.60 0.14 -1.99
N ASP A 50 -17.59 0.46 -2.82
CA ASP A 50 -18.01 1.84 -3.13
C ASP A 50 -18.41 2.65 -1.88
N ALA A 51 -18.75 1.98 -0.78
CA ALA A 51 -19.05 2.60 0.51
C ALA A 51 -17.80 2.86 1.37
N GLY A 52 -16.59 2.54 0.87
CA GLY A 52 -15.34 2.67 1.61
C GLY A 52 -15.16 1.64 2.73
N THR A 53 -15.94 0.54 2.68
CA THR A 53 -15.83 -0.57 3.64
C THR A 53 -14.90 -1.64 3.09
N ASP A 54 -14.13 -2.26 3.96
CA ASP A 54 -13.27 -3.40 3.61
C ASP A 54 -14.14 -4.59 3.20
N VAL A 55 -13.91 -5.12 1.99
CA VAL A 55 -14.71 -6.24 1.42
C VAL A 55 -13.94 -7.54 1.30
N ASP A 56 -12.63 -7.51 1.53
CA ASP A 56 -11.71 -8.63 1.37
C ASP A 56 -10.73 -8.67 2.54
N ASP A 57 -10.12 -9.83 2.76
CA ASP A 57 -9.05 -9.95 3.73
C ASP A 57 -7.84 -9.08 3.34
N PRO A 58 -7.15 -8.47 4.32
CA PRO A 58 -5.92 -7.74 4.05
C PRO A 58 -4.86 -8.68 3.49
N LEU A 59 -4.36 -8.34 2.31
CA LEU A 59 -3.15 -8.93 1.76
C LEU A 59 -1.96 -8.28 2.46
N ILE A 60 -1.18 -9.11 3.16
CA ILE A 60 -0.05 -8.68 3.98
C ILE A 60 1.23 -8.97 3.22
N TYR A 61 2.03 -7.94 2.98
CA TYR A 61 3.28 -8.05 2.26
C TYR A 61 4.44 -7.44 3.04
N PRO A 62 5.31 -8.27 3.64
CA PRO A 62 6.52 -7.77 4.27
C PRO A 62 7.54 -7.37 3.20
N PHE A 63 8.21 -6.24 3.41
CA PHE A 63 9.31 -5.76 2.57
C PHE A 63 10.33 -4.99 3.41
N VAL A 64 11.56 -4.92 2.93
CA VAL A 64 12.63 -4.18 3.61
C VAL A 64 13.01 -3.02 2.73
N ILE A 65 12.94 -1.81 3.29
CA ILE A 65 13.46 -0.62 2.66
C ILE A 65 14.92 -0.50 3.08
N VAL A 66 15.83 -0.74 2.14
CA VAL A 66 17.26 -0.55 2.35
C VAL A 66 17.62 0.93 2.14
N GLN A 67 18.64 1.41 2.85
CA GLN A 67 19.17 2.77 2.65
C GLN A 67 19.52 3.02 1.17
N ASP A 68 19.17 4.21 0.68
CA ASP A 68 19.52 4.75 -0.66
C ASP A 68 18.85 4.05 -1.85
N ALA A 69 17.73 3.34 -1.64
CA ALA A 69 16.99 2.70 -2.74
C ALA A 69 15.48 2.97 -2.69
N ALA A 70 14.94 3.50 -3.79
CA ALA A 70 13.50 3.42 -4.05
C ALA A 70 13.11 1.94 -4.11
N SER A 71 12.29 1.51 -3.15
CA SER A 71 11.82 0.14 -3.06
C SER A 71 10.47 0.06 -3.77
N GLN A 72 10.51 -0.33 -5.05
CA GLN A 72 9.29 -0.65 -5.79
C GLN A 72 9.02 -2.14 -5.62
N THR A 73 7.87 -2.45 -5.03
CA THR A 73 7.43 -3.83 -4.87
C THR A 73 6.11 -4.03 -5.61
N HIS A 74 6.10 -5.00 -6.52
CA HIS A 74 4.87 -5.50 -7.12
C HIS A 74 4.24 -6.52 -6.18
N TYR A 75 3.03 -6.22 -5.72
CA TYR A 75 2.26 -7.13 -4.89
C TYR A 75 1.25 -7.88 -5.76
N GLY A 76 1.72 -9.00 -6.33
CA GLY A 76 0.94 -9.83 -7.25
C GLY A 76 0.59 -9.12 -8.57
N ASP A 77 -0.62 -9.40 -9.09
CA ASP A 77 -1.21 -8.72 -10.25
C ASP A 77 -2.06 -7.50 -9.84
N SER A 78 -2.10 -7.19 -8.54
CA SER A 78 -3.20 -6.40 -7.95
C SER A 78 -2.82 -4.97 -7.55
N ILE A 79 -1.55 -4.69 -7.21
CA ILE A 79 -1.11 -3.32 -6.89
C ILE A 79 0.41 -3.14 -6.97
N ASN A 80 0.82 -1.93 -7.37
CA ASN A 80 2.20 -1.45 -7.37
C ASN A 80 2.42 -0.54 -6.17
N VAL A 81 3.30 -0.90 -5.25
CA VAL A 81 3.65 -0.02 -4.13
C VAL A 81 5.06 0.48 -4.32
N THR A 82 5.20 1.79 -4.44
CA THR A 82 6.49 2.46 -4.56
C THR A 82 6.78 3.19 -3.28
N VAL A 83 7.93 2.90 -2.67
CA VAL A 83 8.38 3.62 -1.49
C VAL A 83 9.67 4.37 -1.79
N MET A 84 9.66 5.69 -1.61
CA MET A 84 10.80 6.58 -1.75
C MET A 84 11.33 6.99 -0.37
N GLN A 85 12.65 7.04 -0.25
CA GLN A 85 13.31 7.45 0.98
C GLN A 85 13.43 8.97 1.09
N ALA A 86 13.51 9.46 2.32
CA ALA A 86 13.83 10.85 2.67
C ALA A 86 15.30 11.19 2.40
#